data_AF-A0A923LUA1-F1
#
_entry.id   AF-A0A923LUA1-F1
#
_cell.length_a   1.000
_cell.length_b   1.000
_cell.length_c   1.000
_cell.angle_alpha   90.00
_cell.angle_beta   90.00
_cell.angle_gamma   90.00
#
_symmetry.space_group_name_H-M   'P 1'
#
loop_
_entity.id
_entity.type
_entity.pdbx_description
1 polymer ?
#
loop_
_entity_poly.entity_id
_entity_poly.type
_entity_poly.pdbx_seq_one_letter_code
_entity_poly.pdbx_strand_id
1 'polypeptide(L)'
;MNDLEQYKEHIEYTFAAFCKVVLRNASMSAYRDIGRRQKREISLDYLMEERYYNPSTTDSYFAEQTSSTELIVCDERIVIENERLAKVFSDLPKLRQEVLVLYFFFGYTDKKIGERYGKSRTTVNYWKIAALKQLRKEMERLEHEEQENDTF
;
A
#
# COMPACT_ATOMS: atom_id res chain seq x y z
N MET A 1 -28.29 49.96 54.71
CA MET A 1 -27.38 49.05 54.00
C MET A 1 -26.17 49.87 53.57
N ASN A 2 -24.95 49.37 53.77
CA ASN A 2 -23.73 50.16 53.57
C ASN A 2 -23.40 50.24 52.05
N ASP A 3 -22.93 51.38 51.55
CA ASP A 3 -22.68 51.61 50.10
C ASP A 3 -21.70 50.57 49.50
N LEU A 4 -20.72 50.14 50.29
CA LEU A 4 -19.76 49.08 49.95
C LEU A 4 -20.42 47.70 49.77
N GLU A 5 -21.51 47.44 50.48
CA GLU A 5 -22.23 46.16 50.47
C GLU A 5 -23.05 46.04 49.18
N GLN A 6 -23.72 47.11 48.78
CA GLN A 6 -24.45 47.21 47.50
C GLN A 6 -23.50 47.09 46.30
N TYR A 7 -22.30 47.67 46.40
CA TYR A 7 -21.28 47.55 45.35
C TYR A 7 -20.78 46.11 45.18
N LYS A 8 -20.53 45.38 46.27
CA LYS A 8 -20.12 43.97 46.23
C LYS A 8 -21.22 43.09 45.63
N GLU A 9 -22.45 43.29 46.06
CA GLU A 9 -23.62 42.56 45.55
C GLU A 9 -23.81 42.78 44.04
N HIS A 10 -23.62 44.01 43.56
CA HIS A 10 -23.66 44.30 42.12
C HIS A 10 -22.58 43.56 41.33
N ILE A 11 -21.35 43.46 41.84
CA ILE A 11 -20.27 42.68 41.20
C ILE A 11 -20.63 41.20 41.15
N GLU A 12 -21.16 40.64 42.23
CA GLU A 12 -21.55 39.23 42.29
C GLU A 12 -22.66 38.92 41.28
N TYR A 13 -23.69 39.77 41.19
CA TYR A 13 -24.78 39.58 40.22
C TYR A 13 -24.31 39.74 38.78
N THR A 14 -23.46 40.71 38.48
CA THR A 14 -22.94 40.92 37.11
C THR A 14 -22.03 39.76 36.69
N PHE A 15 -21.19 39.25 37.58
CA PHE A 15 -20.37 38.08 37.32
C PHE A 15 -21.22 36.81 37.13
N ALA A 16 -22.22 36.59 37.98
CA ALA A 16 -23.14 35.46 37.84
C ALA A 16 -23.93 35.51 36.52
N ALA A 17 -24.38 36.70 36.11
CA ALA A 17 -25.03 36.90 34.82
C ALA A 17 -24.08 36.59 33.65
N PHE A 18 -22.83 37.05 33.73
CA PHE A 18 -21.79 36.74 32.74
C PHE A 18 -21.57 35.23 32.62
N CYS A 19 -21.36 34.52 33.73
CA CYS A 19 -21.17 33.07 33.72
C CYS A 19 -22.35 32.33 33.09
N LYS A 20 -23.60 32.72 33.41
CA LYS A 20 -24.80 32.14 32.81
C LYS A 20 -24.84 32.32 31.29
N VAL A 21 -24.47 33.50 30.80
CA VAL A 21 -24.42 33.79 29.35
C VAL A 21 -23.34 32.95 28.66
N VAL A 22 -22.14 32.85 29.26
CA VAL A 22 -21.05 32.05 28.71
C VAL A 22 -21.44 30.58 28.62
N LEU A 23 -22.01 30.00 29.69
CA LEU A 23 -22.45 28.61 29.70
C LEU A 23 -23.55 28.34 28.66
N ARG A 24 -24.52 29.25 28.52
CA ARG A 24 -25.58 29.15 27.51
C ARG A 24 -25.02 29.19 26.10
N ASN A 25 -24.06 30.07 25.83
CA ASN A 25 -23.46 30.18 24.51
C ASN A 25 -22.58 28.96 24.19
N ALA A 26 -21.82 28.47 25.16
CA ALA A 26 -21.02 27.25 25.02
C ALA A 26 -21.89 26.03 24.71
N SER A 27 -23.03 25.88 25.42
CA SER A 27 -23.96 24.77 25.15
C SER A 27 -24.59 24.89 23.76
N MET A 28 -25.01 26.08 23.34
CA MET A 28 -25.52 26.30 21.98
C MET A 28 -24.49 25.97 20.90
N SER A 29 -23.22 26.34 21.11
CA SER A 29 -22.14 25.99 20.18
C SER A 29 -21.93 24.47 20.12
N ALA A 30 -21.91 23.78 21.27
CA ALA A 30 -21.79 22.33 21.32
C ALA A 30 -22.94 21.62 20.57
N TYR A 31 -24.18 22.06 20.77
CA TYR A 31 -25.34 21.51 20.04
C TYR A 31 -25.23 21.73 18.52
N ARG A 32 -24.75 22.90 18.09
CA ARG A 32 -24.50 23.16 16.66
C ARG A 32 -23.41 22.27 16.09
N ASP A 33 -22.35 22.01 16.85
CA ASP A 33 -21.25 21.13 16.43
C ASP A 33 -21.70 19.69 16.28
N ILE A 34 -22.47 19.18 17.26
CA ILE A 34 -23.09 17.85 17.20
C ILE A 34 -23.99 17.74 15.96
N GLY A 35 -24.84 18.74 15.70
CA GLY A 35 -25.70 18.74 14.52
C GLY A 35 -24.94 18.83 13.19
N ARG A 36 -23.77 19.49 13.15
CA ARG A 36 -22.89 19.50 11.98
C ARG A 36 -22.24 18.14 11.72
N ARG A 37 -21.81 17.45 12.79
CA ARG A 37 -21.23 16.10 12.71
C ARG A 37 -22.26 15.08 12.24
N GLN A 38 -23.44 15.05 12.85
CA GLN A 38 -24.51 14.10 12.49
C GLN A 38 -25.00 14.21 11.04
N LYS A 39 -24.87 15.38 10.39
CA LYS A 39 -25.19 15.53 8.96
C LYS A 39 -24.14 14.94 8.01
N ARG A 40 -22.93 14.67 8.50
CA ARG A 40 -21.78 14.22 7.70
C ARG A 40 -21.26 12.85 8.11
N GLU A 41 -21.50 12.45 9.35
CA GLU A 41 -21.02 11.21 9.95
C GLU A 41 -22.18 10.22 10.09
N ILE A 42 -21.92 8.95 9.78
CA ILE A 42 -22.83 7.83 9.97
C ILE A 42 -22.18 6.89 10.99
N SER A 43 -22.97 6.30 11.89
CA SER A 43 -22.43 5.37 12.89
C SER A 43 -21.81 4.15 12.20
N LEU A 44 -20.66 3.72 12.70
CA LEU A 44 -19.99 2.51 12.21
C LEU A 44 -20.86 1.27 12.49
N ASP A 45 -21.53 1.21 13.64
CA ASP A 45 -22.44 0.11 13.99
C ASP A 45 -23.59 0.01 12.99
N TYR A 46 -24.18 1.15 12.63
CA TYR A 46 -25.22 1.24 11.62
C TYR A 46 -24.72 0.76 10.24
N LEU A 47 -23.49 1.13 9.85
CA LEU A 47 -22.89 0.67 8.60
C LEU A 47 -22.63 -0.85 8.57
N MET A 48 -22.33 -1.46 9.72
CA MET A 48 -22.09 -2.90 9.85
C MET A 48 -23.41 -3.71 9.90
N GLU A 49 -24.49 -3.15 10.44
CA GLU A 49 -25.78 -3.84 10.58
C GLU A 49 -26.64 -3.78 9.31
N GLU A 50 -26.72 -2.63 8.62
CA GLU A 50 -27.69 -2.43 7.54
C GLU A 50 -27.17 -2.82 6.15
N ARG A 51 -25.85 -2.96 6.00
CA ARG A 51 -25.20 -3.44 4.78
C ARG A 51 -24.08 -4.38 5.16
N TYR A 52 -23.87 -5.44 4.39
CA TYR A 52 -22.61 -6.20 4.38
C TYR A 52 -21.48 -5.29 3.84
N TYR A 53 -21.19 -4.19 4.55
CA TYR A 53 -20.09 -3.30 4.28
C TYR A 53 -18.85 -3.97 4.84
N ASN A 54 -18.00 -4.49 3.95
CA ASN A 54 -16.72 -5.01 4.36
C ASN A 54 -15.77 -3.80 4.50
N PRO A 55 -15.43 -3.35 5.73
CA PRO A 55 -14.70 -2.09 5.94
C PRO A 55 -13.24 -2.17 5.48
N SER A 56 -12.79 -3.37 5.13
CA SER A 56 -11.48 -3.66 4.61
C SER A 56 -11.57 -4.62 3.43
N THR A 57 -10.82 -4.33 2.38
CA THR A 57 -10.43 -5.31 1.36
C THR A 57 -9.01 -5.72 1.67
N THR A 58 -8.74 -7.02 1.79
CA THR A 58 -7.38 -7.54 1.79
C THR A 58 -6.96 -7.67 0.34
N ASP A 59 -5.87 -6.99 -0.04
CA ASP A 59 -5.31 -7.13 -1.37
C ASP A 59 -4.86 -8.58 -1.59
N SER A 60 -5.21 -9.17 -2.73
CA SER A 60 -4.91 -10.56 -3.07
C SER A 60 -3.46 -10.76 -3.53
N TYR A 61 -2.54 -9.84 -3.22
CA TYR A 61 -1.11 -9.98 -3.50
C TYR A 61 -0.50 -11.25 -2.87
N PHE A 62 -1.11 -11.80 -1.81
CA PHE A 62 -0.65 -12.98 -1.09
C PHE A 62 -1.58 -14.18 -1.21
N ALA A 63 -2.47 -14.23 -2.22
CA ALA A 63 -3.16 -15.48 -2.52
C ALA A 63 -2.08 -16.56 -2.71
N GLU A 64 -2.14 -17.63 -1.92
CA GLU A 64 -1.15 -18.70 -1.91
C GLU A 64 -0.98 -19.20 -3.35
N GLN A 65 0.13 -18.83 -3.99
CA GLN A 65 0.48 -19.33 -5.31
C GLN A 65 0.77 -20.82 -5.13
N THR A 66 -0.18 -21.66 -5.51
CA THR A 66 -0.19 -23.09 -5.22
C THR A 66 0.82 -23.87 -6.07
N SER A 67 1.37 -23.27 -7.12
CA SER A 67 2.31 -23.92 -8.06
C SER A 67 3.66 -23.21 -8.13
N SER A 68 4.66 -23.73 -7.39
CA SER A 68 6.06 -23.32 -7.56
C SER A 68 6.78 -24.18 -8.60
N THR A 69 7.55 -23.55 -9.49
CA THR A 69 8.36 -24.23 -10.49
C THR A 69 9.84 -24.21 -10.11
N GLU A 70 10.47 -25.39 -10.10
CA GLU A 70 11.91 -25.52 -9.88
C GLU A 70 12.69 -25.43 -11.20
N LEU A 71 13.75 -24.63 -11.21
CA LEU A 71 14.64 -24.42 -12.36
C LEU A 71 16.08 -24.64 -11.92
N ILE A 72 16.91 -25.18 -12.83
CA ILE A 72 18.35 -25.34 -12.60
C ILE A 72 19.09 -24.29 -13.42
N VAL A 73 19.72 -23.33 -12.75
CA VAL A 73 20.50 -22.25 -13.39
C VAL A 73 21.80 -22.08 -12.63
N CYS A 74 22.92 -21.93 -13.36
CA CYS A 74 24.26 -21.91 -12.76
C CYS A 74 24.58 -23.15 -11.91
N ASP A 75 24.04 -24.32 -12.28
CA ASP A 75 24.15 -25.59 -11.52
C ASP A 75 23.50 -25.55 -10.12
N GLU A 76 22.66 -24.54 -9.86
CA GLU A 76 21.96 -24.34 -8.60
C GLU A 76 20.44 -24.44 -8.81
N ARG A 77 19.74 -24.94 -7.78
CA ARG A 77 18.27 -25.04 -7.80
C ARG A 77 17.62 -23.73 -7.37
N ILE A 78 16.71 -23.24 -8.19
CA ILE A 78 15.98 -21.99 -8.00
C ILE A 78 14.49 -22.29 -8.08
N VAL A 79 13.75 -21.82 -7.07
CA VAL A 79 12.30 -21.98 -7.01
C VAL A 79 11.67 -20.64 -7.35
N ILE A 80 10.79 -20.65 -8.35
CA ILE A 80 9.97 -19.49 -8.73
C ILE A 80 8.51 -19.85 -8.43
N GLU A 81 7.91 -19.15 -7.47
CA GLU A 81 6.53 -19.38 -7.02
C GLU A 81 5.48 -19.01 -8.08
N ASN A 82 5.79 -18.06 -8.94
CA ASN A 82 4.88 -17.64 -10.01
C ASN A 82 5.13 -18.48 -11.27
N GLU A 83 4.20 -19.37 -11.59
CA GLU A 83 4.30 -20.27 -12.75
C GLU A 83 4.50 -19.53 -14.08
N ARG A 84 3.82 -18.39 -14.27
CA ARG A 84 3.95 -17.57 -15.49
C ARG A 84 5.35 -16.99 -15.59
N LEU A 85 5.83 -16.40 -14.49
CA LEU A 85 7.18 -15.87 -14.43
C LEU A 85 8.20 -16.99 -14.69
N ALA A 86 8.01 -18.17 -14.11
CA ALA A 86 8.90 -19.32 -14.31
C ALA A 86 8.98 -19.74 -15.78
N LYS A 87 7.84 -19.76 -16.49
CA LYS A 87 7.78 -20.06 -17.92
C LYS A 87 8.53 -19.02 -18.75
N VAL A 88 8.20 -17.73 -18.58
CA VAL A 88 8.86 -16.65 -19.33
C VAL A 88 10.36 -16.60 -19.02
N PHE A 89 10.72 -16.83 -17.76
CA PHE A 89 12.12 -16.89 -17.34
C PHE A 89 12.88 -18.03 -18.01
N SER A 90 12.25 -19.21 -18.14
CA SER A 90 12.82 -20.37 -18.82
C SER A 90 13.05 -20.15 -20.32
N ASP A 91 12.22 -19.32 -20.96
CA ASP A 91 12.34 -18.95 -22.37
C ASP A 91 13.46 -17.94 -22.65
N LEU A 92 14.02 -17.30 -21.61
CA LEU A 92 15.15 -16.39 -21.79
C LEU A 92 16.39 -17.14 -22.28
N PRO A 93 17.28 -16.50 -23.05
CA PRO A 93 18.61 -17.03 -23.33
C PRO A 93 19.37 -17.38 -22.03
N LYS A 94 20.07 -18.51 -22.01
CA LYS A 94 20.82 -19.01 -20.84
C LYS A 94 21.66 -17.94 -20.14
N LEU A 95 22.42 -17.15 -20.91
CA LEU A 95 23.24 -16.06 -20.36
C LEU A 95 22.41 -15.01 -19.60
N ARG A 96 21.21 -14.68 -20.08
CA ARG A 96 20.32 -13.72 -19.43
C ARG A 96 19.73 -14.28 -18.15
N GLN A 97 19.37 -15.57 -18.15
CA GLN A 97 18.95 -16.27 -16.93
C GLN A 97 20.05 -16.23 -15.87
N GLU A 98 21.27 -16.63 -16.24
CA GLU A 98 22.42 -16.67 -15.33
C GLU A 98 22.74 -15.28 -14.75
N VAL A 99 22.71 -14.23 -15.56
CA VAL A 99 22.95 -12.85 -15.08
C VAL A 99 21.90 -12.42 -14.06
N LEU A 100 20.62 -12.71 -14.31
CA LEU A 100 19.54 -12.37 -13.38
C LEU A 100 19.65 -13.17 -12.07
N VAL A 101 19.95 -14.46 -12.18
CA VAL A 101 20.14 -15.35 -11.03
C VAL A 101 21.30 -14.90 -10.15
N LEU A 102 22.46 -14.65 -10.76
CA LEU A 102 23.63 -14.17 -10.05
C LEU A 102 23.36 -12.84 -9.35
N TYR A 103 22.61 -11.94 -9.98
CA TYR A 103 22.32 -10.63 -9.42
C TYR A 103 21.27 -10.68 -8.29
N PHE A 104 20.11 -11.28 -8.54
CA PHE A 104 18.96 -11.24 -7.63
C PHE A 104 19.01 -12.33 -6.54
N PHE A 105 19.43 -13.55 -6.87
CA PHE A 105 19.44 -14.67 -5.92
C PHE A 105 20.77 -14.77 -5.17
N PHE A 106 21.90 -14.58 -5.87
CA PHE A 106 23.23 -14.71 -5.27
C PHE A 106 23.87 -13.38 -4.83
N GLY A 107 23.22 -12.24 -5.09
CA GLY A 107 23.69 -10.92 -4.66
C GLY A 107 25.01 -10.47 -5.29
N TYR A 108 25.39 -11.01 -6.46
CA TYR A 108 26.59 -10.58 -7.17
C TYR A 108 26.38 -9.19 -7.76
N THR A 109 27.42 -8.35 -7.65
CA THR A 109 27.43 -7.06 -8.34
C THR A 109 27.74 -7.24 -9.82
N ASP A 110 27.30 -6.31 -10.67
CA ASP A 110 27.61 -6.32 -12.11
C ASP A 110 29.11 -6.46 -12.40
N LYS A 111 29.97 -5.94 -11.50
CA LYS A 111 31.43 -6.08 -11.59
C LYS A 111 31.88 -7.52 -11.36
N LYS A 112 31.41 -8.17 -10.28
CA LYS A 112 31.73 -9.58 -9.97
C LYS A 112 31.23 -10.54 -11.05
N ILE A 113 30.04 -10.28 -11.59
CA ILE A 113 29.51 -11.03 -12.73
C ILE A 113 30.42 -10.81 -13.95
N GLY A 114 30.83 -9.57 -14.21
CA GLY A 114 31.76 -9.24 -15.30
C GLY A 114 33.08 -10.00 -15.18
N GLU A 115 33.65 -10.04 -13.97
CA GLU A 115 34.87 -10.79 -13.67
C GLU A 115 34.70 -12.30 -13.96
N ARG A 116 33.55 -12.90 -13.61
CA ARG A 116 33.23 -14.31 -13.90
C ARG A 116 33.17 -14.62 -15.40
N TYR A 117 32.57 -13.73 -16.20
CA TYR A 117 32.39 -13.94 -17.65
C TYR A 117 33.46 -13.25 -18.51
N GLY A 118 34.48 -12.65 -17.91
CA GLY A 118 35.52 -11.89 -18.63
C GLY A 118 34.96 -10.67 -19.39
N LYS A 119 33.95 -10.00 -18.84
CA LYS A 119 33.28 -8.84 -19.43
C LYS A 119 33.37 -7.61 -18.54
N SER A 120 33.18 -6.44 -19.14
CA SER A 120 33.10 -5.20 -18.39
C SER A 120 31.79 -5.13 -17.59
N ARG A 121 31.82 -4.38 -16.48
CA ARG A 121 30.63 -4.07 -15.68
C ARG A 121 29.47 -3.52 -16.52
N THR A 122 29.78 -2.67 -17.51
CA THR A 122 28.76 -2.04 -18.36
C THR A 122 28.09 -3.04 -19.30
N THR A 123 28.83 -4.00 -19.85
CA THR A 123 28.27 -5.09 -20.65
C THR A 123 27.31 -5.96 -19.84
N VAL A 124 27.67 -6.30 -18.60
CA VAL A 124 26.76 -7.05 -17.71
C VAL A 124 25.51 -6.25 -17.38
N ASN A 125 25.65 -4.97 -17.05
CA ASN A 125 24.49 -4.12 -16.79
C ASN A 125 23.57 -4.04 -18.01
N TYR A 126 24.12 -3.96 -19.22
CA TYR A 126 23.35 -4.04 -20.45
C TYR A 126 22.62 -5.38 -20.59
N TRP A 127 23.28 -6.52 -20.35
CA TRP A 127 22.65 -7.84 -20.37
C TRP A 127 21.50 -7.95 -19.36
N LYS A 128 21.70 -7.47 -18.13
CA LYS A 128 20.68 -7.42 -17.08
C LYS A 128 19.48 -6.59 -17.50
N ILE A 129 19.69 -5.37 -17.97
CA ILE A 129 18.60 -4.48 -18.42
C ILE A 129 17.86 -5.09 -19.61
N ALA A 130 18.58 -5.67 -20.57
CA ALA A 130 17.98 -6.33 -21.73
C ALA A 130 17.13 -7.55 -21.32
N ALA A 131 17.60 -8.33 -20.34
CA ALA A 131 16.86 -9.46 -19.79
C ALA A 131 15.58 -9.01 -19.08
N LEU A 132 15.66 -7.98 -18.22
CA LEU A 132 14.49 -7.42 -17.54
C LEU A 132 13.48 -6.82 -18.52
N LYS A 133 13.95 -6.14 -19.57
CA LYS A 133 13.07 -5.58 -20.60
C LYS A 133 12.35 -6.68 -21.37
N GLN A 134 13.01 -7.79 -21.67
CA GLN A 134 12.38 -8.93 -22.32
C GLN A 134 11.36 -9.61 -21.40
N LEU A 135 11.72 -9.87 -20.14
CA LEU A 135 10.80 -10.42 -19.14
C LEU A 135 9.53 -9.58 -19.04
N ARG A 136 9.69 -8.27 -18.86
CA ARG A 136 8.57 -7.34 -18.75
C ARG A 136 7.65 -7.39 -19.97
N LYS A 137 8.24 -7.35 -21.18
CA LYS A 137 7.47 -7.39 -22.43
C LYS A 137 6.63 -8.66 -22.56
N GLU A 138 7.20 -9.82 -22.26
CA GLU A 138 6.47 -11.09 -22.38
C GLU A 138 5.42 -11.24 -21.26
N MET A 139 5.70 -10.76 -20.05
CA MET A 139 4.70 -10.74 -18.96
C MET A 139 3.50 -9.85 -19.31
N GLU A 140 3.74 -8.63 -19.82
CA GLU A 140 2.66 -7.74 -20.28
C GLU A 140 1.86 -8.35 -21.44
N ARG A 141 2.51 -9.11 -22.33
CA ARG A 141 1.82 -9.81 -23.43
C ARG A 141 0.85 -10.87 -22.91
N LEU A 142 1.28 -11.67 -21.93
CA LEU A 142 0.44 -12.71 -21.32
C LEU A 142 -0.76 -12.13 -20.57
N GLU A 143 -0.59 -10.97 -19.91
CA GLU A 143 -1.71 -10.27 -19.25
C GLU A 143 -2.81 -9.85 -20.24
N HIS A 144 -2.43 -9.39 -21.43
CA HIS A 144 -3.39 -9.04 -22.48
C HIS A 144 -4.09 -10.26 -23.10
N GLU A 145 -3.37 -11.35 -23.32
CA GLU A 145 -3.94 -12.61 -23.85
C GLU A 145 -4.99 -13.21 -22.89
N GLU A 146 -4.82 -13.07 -21.57
CA GLU A 146 -5.78 -13.57 -20.58
C GLU A 146 -7.04 -12.72 -20.48
N GLN A 147 -6.92 -11.40 -20.55
CA GLN A 147 -8.08 -10.50 -20.58
C GLN A 147 -8.98 -10.76 -21.78
N GLU A 148 -8.40 -11.13 -22.94
CA GLU A 148 -9.16 -11.53 -24.12
C GLU A 148 -9.85 -12.89 -23.95
N ASN A 149 -9.20 -13.84 -23.26
CA ASN A 149 -9.76 -15.18 -23.02
C ASN A 149 -10.88 -15.20 -21.96
N ASP A 150 -10.83 -14.32 -20.95
CA ASP A 150 -11.85 -14.21 -19.90
C ASP A 150 -13.12 -13.46 -20.35
N THR A 151 -13.13 -12.92 -21.58
CA THR A 151 -14.26 -12.15 -22.14
C THR A 151 -15.22 -13.00 -22.99
N PHE A 152 -15.05 -14.33 -23.05
CA PHE A 152 -15.92 -15.26 -23.80
C PHE A 152 -16.62 -16.30 -22.93
#